data_AF-A0A2V9FPT9-F1
#
_entry.id   AF-A0A2V9FPT9-F1
#
_cell.length_a   1.000
_cell.length_b   1.000
_cell.length_c   1.000
_cell.angle_alpha   90.00
_cell.angle_beta   90.00
_cell.angle_gamma   90.00
#
_symmetry.space_group_name_H-M   'P 1'
#
loop_
_entity.id
_entity.type
_entity.pdbx_description
1 polymer ?
#
loop_
_entity_poly.entity_id
_entity_poly.type
_entity_poly.pdbx_seq_one_letter_code
_entity_poly.pdbx_strand_id
1 'polypeptide(L)'
;MPTRTARWRAEDDLRQEHGYIGTFLVSHINGGVAGIAKTKAIDTIESGPILGIHGSAHLAKVYKTGDVIALDVGGTTAKVSVLRDSEAVQRKPSDIFGIPVEISLPFLRSMALGGGSVVKARENGESGEITLGPESMGSLPGPACYGLGGVRPTLTDAFVASGLINPEYFLGGTKAIQGDAARGVIQEKLAGKSSG
;
A
#
# COMPACT_ATOMS: atom_id res chain seq x y z
N MET A 1 -18.05 -6.09 4.22
CA MET A 1 -18.63 -5.68 5.53
C MET A 1 -18.74 -4.16 5.56
N PRO A 2 -19.86 -3.56 6.00
CA PRO A 2 -19.94 -2.10 6.15
C PRO A 2 -18.91 -1.63 7.19
N THR A 3 -18.20 -0.54 6.90
CA THR A 3 -17.11 0.01 7.74
C THR A 3 -17.53 0.28 9.18
N ARG A 4 -18.80 0.66 9.41
CA ARG A 4 -19.37 0.85 10.74
C ARG A 4 -19.35 -0.45 11.55
N THR A 5 -19.87 -1.54 11.01
CA THR A 5 -20.01 -2.82 11.73
C THR A 5 -18.66 -3.41 12.13
N ALA A 6 -17.64 -3.25 11.29
CA ALA A 6 -16.30 -3.75 11.60
C ALA A 6 -15.66 -3.05 12.82
N ARG A 7 -15.85 -1.74 12.97
CA ARG A 7 -15.30 -0.97 14.11
C ARG A 7 -15.96 -1.34 15.42
N TRP A 8 -17.28 -1.44 15.43
CA TRP A 8 -18.02 -1.86 16.63
C TRP A 8 -17.64 -3.28 17.04
N ARG A 9 -17.50 -4.21 16.09
CA ARG A 9 -17.00 -5.56 16.40
C ARG A 9 -15.61 -5.56 17.03
N ALA A 10 -14.68 -4.76 16.51
CA ALA A 10 -13.34 -4.66 17.09
C ALA A 10 -13.36 -4.04 18.50
N GLU A 11 -14.23 -3.05 18.75
CA GLU A 11 -14.40 -2.50 20.10
C GLU A 11 -15.03 -3.52 21.06
N ASP A 12 -16.06 -4.24 20.61
CA ASP A 12 -16.73 -5.28 21.39
C ASP A 12 -15.75 -6.40 21.75
N ASP A 13 -14.95 -6.86 20.80
CA ASP A 13 -13.90 -7.86 20.98
C ASP A 13 -12.89 -7.43 22.06
N LEU A 14 -12.34 -6.22 21.93
CA LEU A 14 -11.40 -5.67 22.91
C LEU A 14 -12.01 -5.53 24.31
N ARG A 15 -13.28 -5.14 24.40
CA ARG A 15 -13.97 -4.95 25.69
C ARG A 15 -14.35 -6.28 26.34
N GLN A 16 -14.93 -7.19 25.57
CA GLN A 16 -15.52 -8.43 26.07
C GLN A 16 -14.49 -9.54 26.22
N GLU A 17 -13.58 -9.71 25.27
CA GLU A 17 -12.59 -10.79 25.30
C GLU A 17 -11.32 -10.40 26.05
N HIS A 18 -10.94 -9.11 26.01
CA HIS A 18 -9.67 -8.63 26.55
C HIS A 18 -9.80 -7.63 27.71
N GLY A 19 -11.00 -7.27 28.14
CA GLY A 19 -11.23 -6.39 29.28
C GLY A 19 -10.71 -4.96 29.09
N TYR A 20 -10.54 -4.50 27.85
CA TYR A 20 -10.02 -3.17 27.56
C TYR A 20 -11.02 -2.08 27.95
N ILE A 21 -10.64 -1.22 28.90
CA ILE A 21 -11.49 -0.13 29.43
C ILE A 21 -11.21 1.23 28.77
N GLY A 22 -10.20 1.32 27.90
CA GLY A 22 -9.81 2.57 27.26
C GLY A 22 -10.78 3.05 26.17
N THR A 23 -10.45 4.21 25.60
CA THR A 23 -11.17 4.73 24.44
C THR A 23 -10.59 4.13 23.17
N PHE A 24 -11.44 3.58 22.31
CA PHE A 24 -11.05 3.18 20.96
C PHE A 24 -11.09 4.40 20.04
N LEU A 25 -9.94 4.80 19.51
CA LEU A 25 -9.80 5.94 18.61
C LEU A 25 -9.62 5.49 17.17
N VAL A 26 -10.26 6.20 16.24
CA VAL A 26 -10.21 5.96 14.81
C VAL A 26 -9.53 7.15 14.14
N SER A 27 -8.58 6.86 13.26
CA SER A 27 -7.88 7.85 12.44
C SER A 27 -8.81 8.53 11.45
N HIS A 28 -8.66 9.85 11.30
CA HIS A 28 -9.43 10.66 10.38
C HIS A 28 -8.55 11.25 9.28
N ILE A 29 -9.17 11.57 8.14
CA ILE A 29 -8.54 12.15 6.94
C ILE A 29 -8.02 13.58 7.18
N ASN A 30 -8.44 14.23 8.27
CA ASN A 30 -7.91 15.52 8.71
C ASN A 30 -6.62 15.40 9.56
N GLY A 31 -6.06 14.19 9.70
CA GLY A 31 -4.87 13.92 10.52
C GLY A 31 -5.15 13.75 12.01
N GLY A 32 -6.40 13.93 12.44
CA GLY A 32 -6.83 13.74 13.82
C GLY A 32 -7.33 12.31 14.10
N VAL A 33 -7.88 12.15 15.30
CA VAL A 33 -8.52 10.91 15.76
C VAL A 33 -9.80 11.23 16.51
N ALA A 34 -10.79 10.33 16.46
CA ALA A 34 -12.00 10.42 17.27
C ALA A 34 -12.52 9.05 17.70
N GLY A 35 -13.36 9.01 18.73
CA GLY A 35 -14.05 7.77 19.12
C GLY A 35 -14.96 7.24 18.01
N ILE A 36 -15.23 5.93 18.03
CA ILE A 36 -16.04 5.24 17.01
C ILE A 36 -17.41 5.92 16.82
N ALA A 37 -18.07 6.29 17.92
CA ALA A 37 -19.38 6.93 17.90
C ALA A 37 -19.40 8.31 17.20
N LYS A 38 -18.26 9.01 17.15
CA LYS A 38 -18.12 10.34 16.53
C LYS A 38 -17.49 10.29 15.13
N THR A 39 -17.22 9.09 14.60
CA THR A 39 -16.52 8.91 13.34
C THR A 39 -17.51 8.61 12.22
N LYS A 40 -17.53 9.46 11.17
CA LYS A 40 -18.31 9.18 9.96
C LYS A 40 -17.47 8.33 8.99
N ALA A 41 -18.13 7.64 8.06
CA ALA A 41 -17.43 6.84 7.05
C ALA A 41 -16.50 7.71 6.19
N ILE A 42 -16.97 8.89 5.78
CA ILE A 42 -16.20 9.85 4.97
C ILE A 42 -14.91 10.29 5.66
N ASP A 43 -14.92 10.46 6.99
CA ASP A 43 -13.77 10.91 7.75
C ASP A 43 -12.62 9.89 7.70
N THR A 44 -12.87 8.65 7.30
CA THR A 44 -11.87 7.57 7.38
C THR A 44 -11.27 7.17 6.05
N ILE A 45 -11.76 7.75 4.96
CA ILE A 45 -11.20 7.56 3.62
C ILE A 45 -9.74 8.02 3.64
N GLU A 46 -8.82 7.17 3.17
CA GLU A 46 -7.37 7.48 3.12
C GLU A 46 -6.74 7.92 4.46
N SER A 47 -7.41 7.68 5.60
CA SER A 47 -6.93 8.16 6.91
C SER A 47 -5.58 7.56 7.33
N GLY A 48 -5.27 6.32 6.92
CA GLY A 48 -3.99 5.68 7.18
C GLY A 48 -2.81 6.39 6.49
N PRO A 49 -2.82 6.52 5.15
CA PRO A 49 -1.80 7.27 4.43
C PRO A 49 -1.65 8.72 4.92
N ILE A 50 -2.76 9.40 5.23
CA ILE A 50 -2.72 10.74 5.81
C ILE A 50 -1.94 10.77 7.14
N LEU A 51 -2.21 9.83 8.05
CA LEU A 51 -1.42 9.72 9.28
C LEU A 51 0.07 9.45 8.99
N GLY A 52 0.38 8.65 7.97
CA GLY A 52 1.75 8.43 7.50
C GLY A 52 2.45 9.73 7.06
N ILE A 53 1.72 10.64 6.40
CA ILE A 53 2.23 11.96 6.03
C ILE A 53 2.51 12.80 7.28
N HIS A 54 1.60 12.83 8.25
CA HIS A 54 1.81 13.56 9.51
C HIS A 54 2.97 12.99 10.33
N GLY A 55 3.12 11.66 10.36
CA GLY A 55 4.27 10.99 10.96
C GLY A 55 5.58 11.35 10.24
N SER A 56 5.56 11.39 8.91
CA SER A 56 6.71 11.82 8.09
C SER A 56 7.08 13.28 8.37
N ALA A 57 6.09 14.17 8.53
CA ALA A 57 6.32 15.57 8.89
C ALA A 57 6.92 15.71 10.29
N HIS A 58 6.43 14.92 11.25
CA HIS A 58 7.03 14.87 12.58
C HIS A 58 8.50 14.42 12.52
N LEU A 59 8.80 13.34 11.81
CA LEU A 59 10.18 12.86 11.63
C LEU A 59 11.05 13.88 10.88
N ALA A 60 10.53 14.54 9.84
CA ALA A 60 11.24 15.57 9.10
C ALA A 60 11.67 16.73 10.02
N LYS A 61 10.79 17.16 10.95
CA LYS A 61 11.12 18.17 11.97
C LYS A 61 12.22 17.68 12.91
N VAL A 62 12.14 16.43 13.38
CA VAL A 62 13.15 15.82 14.27
C VAL A 62 14.51 15.73 13.58
N TYR A 63 14.54 15.33 12.31
CA TYR A 63 15.78 15.21 11.52
C TYR A 63 16.25 16.53 10.89
N LYS A 64 15.49 17.62 11.05
CA LYS A 64 15.77 18.94 10.47
C LYS A 64 15.85 18.89 8.93
N THR A 65 14.99 18.10 8.31
CA THR A 65 14.86 17.99 6.86
C THR A 65 13.70 18.85 6.37
N GLY A 66 13.99 19.89 5.59
CA GLY A 66 12.97 20.80 5.07
C GLY A 66 12.03 20.12 4.08
N ASP A 67 12.48 19.89 2.86
CA ASP A 67 11.64 19.32 1.80
C ASP A 67 11.80 17.79 1.73
N VAL A 68 10.67 17.07 1.75
CA VAL A 68 10.64 15.60 1.80
C VAL A 68 9.57 15.06 0.86
N ILE A 69 9.88 13.97 0.17
CA ILE A 69 8.89 13.16 -0.53
C ILE A 69 8.57 11.95 0.35
N ALA A 70 7.32 11.84 0.80
CA ALA A 70 6.84 10.68 1.52
C ALA A 70 6.25 9.67 0.51
N LEU A 71 6.81 8.47 0.48
CA LEU A 71 6.41 7.38 -0.41
C LEU A 71 6.10 6.13 0.43
N ASP A 72 4.87 5.63 0.32
CA ASP A 72 4.43 4.37 0.90
C ASP A 72 4.03 3.41 -0.22
N VAL A 73 4.72 2.27 -0.34
CA VAL A 73 4.46 1.25 -1.38
C VAL A 73 3.94 -0.01 -0.70
N GLY A 74 2.66 -0.30 -0.92
CA GLY A 74 2.03 -1.52 -0.43
C GLY A 74 2.03 -2.64 -1.46
N GLY A 75 1.22 -3.67 -1.20
CA GLY A 75 1.03 -4.80 -2.11
C GLY A 75 0.23 -4.47 -3.38
N THR A 76 -0.52 -3.37 -3.42
CA THR A 76 -1.42 -3.06 -4.55
C THR A 76 -1.26 -1.63 -5.04
N THR A 77 -1.02 -0.70 -4.12
CA THR A 77 -0.97 0.73 -4.41
C THR A 77 0.25 1.36 -3.79
N ALA A 78 0.68 2.47 -4.39
CA ALA A 78 1.70 3.34 -3.89
C ALA A 78 1.07 4.71 -3.62
N LYS A 79 1.47 5.33 -2.53
CA LYS A 79 0.99 6.61 -2.06
C LYS A 79 2.16 7.58 -2.00
N VAL A 80 1.99 8.74 -2.60
CA VAL A 80 3.02 9.80 -2.64
C VAL A 80 2.45 11.08 -2.07
N SER A 81 3.21 11.72 -1.19
CA SER A 81 2.96 13.06 -0.68
C SER A 81 4.27 13.86 -0.65
N VAL A 82 4.13 15.17 -0.51
CA VAL A 82 5.25 16.09 -0.41
C VAL A 82 5.10 16.92 0.86
N LEU A 83 6.23 17.09 1.52
CA LEU A 83 6.39 18.00 2.65
C LEU A 83 7.26 19.16 2.19
N ARG A 84 6.91 20.36 2.66
CA ARG A 84 7.69 21.57 2.47
C ARG A 84 7.96 22.18 3.83
N ASP A 85 9.20 22.56 4.10
CA ASP A 85 9.60 23.11 5.40
C ASP A 85 9.19 22.21 6.59
N SER A 86 9.33 20.90 6.40
CA SER A 86 8.92 19.83 7.33
C SER A 86 7.41 19.80 7.65
N GLU A 87 6.57 20.41 6.82
CA GLU A 87 5.11 20.42 6.97
C GLU A 87 4.40 19.78 5.77
N ALA A 88 3.25 19.15 6.02
CA ALA A 88 2.45 18.55 4.96
C ALA A 88 1.86 19.62 4.05
N VAL A 89 2.17 19.56 2.76
CA VAL A 89 1.59 20.48 1.78
C VAL A 89 0.08 20.24 1.70
N GLN A 90 -0.70 21.26 2.05
CA GLN A 90 -2.16 21.21 2.02
C GLN A 90 -2.69 21.57 0.63
N ARG A 91 -3.85 21.00 0.26
CA ARG A 91 -4.60 21.35 -0.94
C ARG A 91 -6.01 21.82 -0.56
N LYS A 92 -6.50 22.87 -1.20
CA LYS A 92 -7.90 23.33 -1.11
C LYS A 92 -8.31 24.04 -2.42
N PRO A 93 -9.46 23.69 -3.05
CA PRO A 93 -10.30 22.54 -2.72
C PRO A 93 -9.53 21.22 -2.93
N SER A 94 -9.84 20.24 -2.09
CA SER A 94 -9.24 18.90 -2.18
C SER A 94 -10.04 18.02 -3.13
N ASP A 95 -9.53 16.82 -3.40
CA ASP A 95 -10.18 15.80 -4.19
C ASP A 95 -10.16 14.48 -3.43
N ILE A 96 -11.29 13.79 -3.39
CA ILE A 96 -11.41 12.42 -2.89
C ILE A 96 -11.91 11.55 -4.04
N PHE A 97 -11.01 10.78 -4.66
CA PHE A 97 -11.31 9.87 -5.77
C PHE A 97 -12.04 10.54 -6.96
N GLY A 98 -11.63 11.76 -7.35
CA GLY A 98 -12.24 12.52 -8.44
C GLY A 98 -13.43 13.37 -8.02
N ILE A 99 -13.80 13.36 -6.73
CA ILE A 99 -14.87 14.18 -6.18
C ILE A 99 -14.26 15.41 -5.50
N PRO A 100 -14.50 16.63 -6.02
CA PRO A 100 -14.00 17.85 -5.40
C PRO A 100 -14.71 18.11 -4.06
N VAL A 101 -13.94 18.52 -3.05
CA VAL A 101 -14.44 18.83 -1.70
C VAL A 101 -13.80 20.11 -1.15
N GLU A 102 -14.57 20.87 -0.38
CA GLU A 102 -14.14 22.18 0.19
C GLU A 102 -13.26 22.06 1.46
N ILE A 103 -12.89 20.84 1.85
CA ILE A 103 -12.01 20.61 2.99
C ILE A 103 -10.53 20.71 2.57
N SER A 104 -9.70 21.26 3.45
CA SER A 104 -8.24 21.28 3.28
C SER A 104 -7.67 19.94 3.71
N LEU A 105 -7.00 19.23 2.80
CA LEU A 105 -6.37 17.95 3.08
C LEU A 105 -4.90 17.96 2.64
N PRO A 106 -4.04 17.16 3.28
CA PRO A 106 -2.69 16.91 2.77
C PRO A 106 -2.73 16.43 1.32
N PHE A 107 -1.80 16.93 0.50
CA PHE A 107 -1.62 16.50 -0.86
C PHE A 107 -1.23 15.02 -0.87
N LEU A 108 -2.07 14.19 -1.47
CA LEU A 108 -1.86 12.76 -1.59
C LEU A 108 -2.16 12.32 -3.01
N ARG A 109 -1.23 11.60 -3.63
CA ARG A 109 -1.42 10.94 -4.91
C ARG A 109 -1.35 9.44 -4.71
N SER A 110 -2.33 8.74 -5.27
CA SER A 110 -2.36 7.29 -5.28
C SER A 110 -2.03 6.78 -6.68
N MET A 111 -1.13 5.82 -6.76
CA MET A 111 -0.80 5.08 -7.97
C MET A 111 -1.22 3.62 -7.79
N ALA A 112 -1.81 3.02 -8.82
CA ALA A 112 -2.17 1.60 -8.83
C ALA A 112 -0.95 0.71 -9.13
N LEU A 113 0.11 0.92 -8.34
CA LEU A 113 1.38 0.21 -8.46
C LEU A 113 1.81 -0.26 -7.07
N GLY A 114 2.11 -1.53 -6.91
CA GLY A 114 2.58 -2.12 -5.65
C GLY A 114 3.23 -3.48 -5.89
N GLY A 115 3.59 -4.17 -4.81
CA GLY A 115 4.30 -5.46 -4.92
C GLY A 115 3.56 -6.52 -5.76
N GLY A 116 2.24 -6.58 -5.65
CA GLY A 116 1.40 -7.50 -6.42
C GLY A 116 1.05 -7.02 -7.83
N SER A 117 1.52 -5.85 -8.28
CA SER A 117 1.27 -5.37 -9.64
C SER A 117 1.83 -6.34 -10.66
N VAL A 118 1.00 -6.72 -11.62
CA VAL A 118 1.33 -7.72 -12.65
C VAL A 118 2.33 -7.12 -13.63
N VAL A 119 3.37 -7.88 -13.92
CA VAL A 119 4.37 -7.55 -14.94
C VAL A 119 3.95 -8.18 -16.27
N LYS A 120 3.97 -7.41 -17.36
CA LYS A 120 3.58 -7.88 -18.69
C LYS A 120 4.61 -7.46 -19.74
N ALA A 121 4.87 -8.33 -20.70
CA ALA A 121 5.46 -7.90 -21.97
C ALA A 121 4.38 -7.18 -22.79
N ARG A 122 4.74 -6.09 -23.48
CA ARG A 122 3.80 -5.38 -24.35
C ARG A 122 3.55 -6.19 -25.62
N GLU A 123 2.29 -6.51 -25.90
CA GLU A 123 1.90 -7.39 -27.01
C GLU A 123 2.20 -6.80 -28.42
N ASN A 124 2.39 -5.47 -28.53
CA ASN A 124 2.49 -4.74 -29.81
C ASN A 124 3.70 -3.77 -29.91
N GLY A 125 4.73 -3.92 -29.07
CA GLY A 125 5.90 -3.04 -29.05
C GLY A 125 7.14 -3.64 -29.71
N GLU A 126 8.13 -2.80 -30.01
CA GLU A 126 9.50 -3.24 -30.29
C GLU A 126 9.97 -4.19 -29.17
N SER A 127 10.70 -5.24 -29.52
CA SER A 127 11.08 -6.33 -28.61
C SER A 127 11.68 -5.81 -27.30
N GLY A 128 11.05 -6.15 -26.15
CA GLY A 128 11.61 -5.94 -24.81
C GLY A 128 10.88 -4.93 -23.91
N GLU A 129 9.82 -4.26 -24.35
CA GLU A 129 9.06 -3.36 -23.47
C GLU A 129 8.21 -4.11 -22.42
N ILE A 130 8.43 -3.79 -21.15
CA ILE A 130 7.69 -4.34 -20.00
C ILE A 130 6.79 -3.26 -19.40
N THR A 131 5.54 -3.62 -19.10
CA THR A 131 4.61 -2.77 -18.36
C THR A 131 4.27 -3.39 -17.00
N LEU A 132 3.89 -2.53 -16.05
CA LEU A 132 3.48 -2.91 -14.70
C LEU A 132 2.06 -2.41 -14.43
N GLY A 133 1.20 -3.32 -13.99
CA GLY A 133 -0.20 -3.02 -13.69
C GLY A 133 -1.04 -2.65 -14.92
N PRO A 134 -2.23 -2.05 -14.72
CA PRO A 134 -2.82 -1.68 -13.43
C PRO A 134 -3.33 -2.87 -12.61
N GLU A 135 -3.38 -4.08 -13.18
CA GLU A 135 -3.83 -5.26 -12.47
C GLU A 135 -2.87 -5.66 -11.34
N SER A 136 -3.43 -6.17 -10.26
CA SER A 136 -2.69 -6.71 -9.12
C SER A 136 -3.17 -8.11 -8.79
N MET A 137 -2.24 -8.95 -8.32
CA MET A 137 -2.55 -10.27 -7.74
C MET A 137 -3.00 -10.19 -6.27
N GLY A 138 -2.98 -8.98 -5.67
CA GLY A 138 -3.37 -8.75 -4.28
C GLY A 138 -2.57 -9.59 -3.29
N SER A 139 -3.22 -10.02 -2.21
CA SER A 139 -2.65 -10.94 -1.21
C SER A 139 -3.06 -12.41 -1.44
N LEU A 140 -4.18 -12.66 -2.13
CA LEU A 140 -4.68 -13.99 -2.49
C LEU A 140 -5.30 -13.92 -3.91
N PRO A 141 -4.82 -14.71 -4.88
CA PRO A 141 -3.76 -15.72 -4.77
C PRO A 141 -2.34 -15.12 -4.67
N GLY A 142 -2.19 -13.79 -4.78
CA GLY A 142 -0.93 -13.08 -4.52
C GLY A 142 0.18 -13.33 -5.55
N PRO A 143 1.36 -12.73 -5.33
CA PRO A 143 2.61 -13.07 -6.04
C PRO A 143 2.85 -14.58 -6.08
N ALA A 144 3.46 -15.08 -7.17
CA ALA A 144 3.75 -16.50 -7.31
C ALA A 144 4.64 -17.02 -6.18
N CYS A 145 5.60 -16.20 -5.73
CA CYS A 145 6.47 -16.52 -4.60
C CYS A 145 5.70 -16.77 -3.29
N TYR A 146 4.45 -16.31 -3.13
CA TYR A 146 3.69 -16.60 -1.92
C TYR A 146 3.22 -18.05 -1.84
N GLY A 147 3.27 -18.82 -2.94
CA GLY A 147 2.86 -20.23 -2.96
C GLY A 147 1.35 -20.45 -2.81
N LEU A 148 0.53 -19.44 -3.07
CA LEU A 148 -0.93 -19.48 -2.89
C LEU A 148 -1.70 -19.62 -4.22
N GLY A 149 -1.03 -20.13 -5.27
CA GLY A 149 -1.62 -20.32 -6.60
C GLY A 149 -1.52 -19.12 -7.54
N GLY A 150 -0.65 -18.14 -7.23
CA GLY A 150 -0.32 -17.05 -8.15
C GLY A 150 0.42 -17.56 -9.40
N VAL A 151 -0.06 -17.20 -10.60
CA VAL A 151 0.47 -17.70 -11.89
C VAL A 151 0.93 -16.60 -12.85
N ARG A 152 0.81 -15.33 -12.44
CA ARG A 152 1.27 -14.19 -13.22
C ARG A 152 2.45 -13.54 -12.49
N PRO A 153 3.53 -13.17 -13.20
CA PRO A 153 4.67 -12.51 -12.58
C PRO A 153 4.24 -11.16 -12.01
N THR A 154 4.72 -10.84 -10.82
CA THR A 154 4.47 -9.58 -10.11
C THR A 154 5.76 -8.84 -9.78
N LEU A 155 5.65 -7.57 -9.35
CA LEU A 155 6.80 -6.79 -8.90
C LEU A 155 7.53 -7.46 -7.72
N THR A 156 6.80 -8.05 -6.78
CA THR A 156 7.38 -8.82 -5.67
C THR A 156 8.11 -10.06 -6.18
N ASP A 157 7.58 -10.77 -7.18
CA ASP A 157 8.28 -11.91 -7.78
C ASP A 157 9.63 -11.47 -8.39
N ALA A 158 9.65 -10.31 -9.06
CA ALA A 158 10.89 -9.75 -9.61
C ALA A 158 11.91 -9.40 -8.51
N PHE A 159 11.47 -8.82 -7.39
CA PHE A 159 12.35 -8.53 -6.25
C PHE A 159 12.88 -9.77 -5.54
N VAL A 160 12.10 -10.85 -5.47
CA VAL A 160 12.56 -12.13 -4.94
C VAL A 160 13.55 -12.77 -5.90
N ALA A 161 13.25 -12.78 -7.20
CA ALA A 161 14.12 -13.35 -8.22
C ALA A 161 15.47 -12.62 -8.33
N SER A 162 15.49 -11.30 -8.15
CA SER A 162 16.71 -10.48 -8.14
C SER A 162 17.51 -10.56 -6.83
N GLY A 163 16.97 -11.20 -5.79
CA GLY A 163 17.59 -11.30 -4.46
C GLY A 163 17.42 -10.06 -3.58
N LEU A 164 16.62 -9.07 -3.99
CA LEU A 164 16.31 -7.90 -3.16
C LEU A 164 15.47 -8.29 -1.93
N ILE A 165 14.61 -9.29 -2.05
CA ILE A 165 13.85 -9.88 -0.95
C ILE A 165 14.41 -11.27 -0.65
N ASN A 166 14.85 -11.49 0.59
CA ASN A 166 15.28 -12.81 1.06
C ASN A 166 14.05 -13.73 1.21
N PRO A 167 13.95 -14.83 0.44
CA PRO A 167 12.81 -15.74 0.51
C PRO A 167 12.67 -16.48 1.84
N GLU A 168 13.76 -16.64 2.60
CA GLU A 168 13.77 -17.36 3.88
C GLU A 168 13.42 -16.48 5.08
N TYR A 169 13.44 -15.14 4.91
CA TYR A 169 13.25 -14.19 6.00
C TYR A 169 12.11 -13.19 5.76
N PHE A 170 11.15 -13.56 4.93
CA PHE A 170 10.00 -12.70 4.64
C PHE A 170 9.08 -12.55 5.88
N LEU A 171 8.54 -11.34 6.08
CA LEU A 171 7.79 -10.94 7.28
C LEU A 171 8.52 -11.27 8.61
N GLY A 172 9.82 -10.99 8.67
CA GLY A 172 10.64 -11.26 9.86
C GLY A 172 10.82 -12.75 10.13
N GLY A 173 10.82 -13.58 9.09
CA GLY A 173 10.98 -15.03 9.18
C GLY A 173 9.70 -15.81 9.52
N THR A 174 8.57 -15.13 9.70
CA THR A 174 7.29 -15.80 10.01
C THR A 174 6.67 -16.50 8.81
N LYS A 175 7.11 -16.18 7.59
CA LYS A 175 6.62 -16.78 6.35
C LYS A 175 7.78 -17.02 5.38
N ALA A 176 8.09 -18.28 5.09
CA ALA A 176 8.94 -18.61 3.95
C ALA A 176 8.18 -18.40 2.63
N ILE A 177 8.87 -17.90 1.61
CA ILE A 177 8.32 -17.71 0.26
C ILE A 177 9.14 -18.48 -0.78
N GLN A 178 8.50 -18.85 -1.88
CA GLN A 178 9.03 -19.75 -2.90
C GLN A 178 9.76 -18.95 -4.00
N GLY A 179 11.07 -18.76 -3.82
CA GLY A 179 11.89 -18.05 -4.80
C GLY A 179 11.88 -18.69 -6.19
N ASP A 180 11.83 -20.02 -6.26
CA ASP A 180 11.78 -20.74 -7.53
C ASP A 180 10.45 -20.57 -8.26
N ALA A 181 9.34 -20.41 -7.53
CA ALA A 181 8.05 -20.09 -8.14
C ALA A 181 8.08 -18.72 -8.82
N ALA A 182 8.69 -17.72 -8.18
CA ALA A 182 8.91 -16.39 -8.79
C ALA A 182 9.75 -16.48 -10.08
N ARG A 183 10.88 -17.19 -10.03
CA ARG A 183 11.75 -17.38 -11.21
C ARG A 183 11.01 -18.11 -12.33
N GLY A 184 10.26 -19.16 -11.99
CA GLY A 184 9.48 -19.94 -12.94
C GLY A 184 8.46 -19.10 -13.71
N VAL A 185 7.62 -18.32 -13.01
CA VAL A 185 6.61 -17.49 -13.70
C VAL A 185 7.22 -16.36 -14.53
N ILE A 186 8.35 -15.79 -14.10
CA ILE A 186 9.07 -14.78 -14.87
C ILE A 186 9.65 -15.41 -16.14
N GLN A 187 10.28 -16.58 -16.03
CA GLN A 187 10.85 -17.29 -17.16
C GLN A 187 9.78 -17.75 -18.15
N GLU A 188 8.63 -18.23 -17.67
CA GLU A 188 7.54 -18.71 -18.53
C GLU A 188 6.85 -17.55 -19.27
N LYS A 189 6.64 -16.41 -18.60
CA LYS A 189 5.77 -15.34 -19.11
C LYS A 189 6.49 -14.13 -19.70
N LEU A 190 7.75 -13.88 -19.31
CA LEU A 190 8.47 -12.64 -19.67
C LEU A 190 9.79 -12.91 -20.37
N ALA A 191 10.52 -13.96 -19.98
CA ALA A 191 11.66 -14.39 -20.77
C ALA A 191 11.11 -15.00 -22.06
N GLY A 192 11.17 -14.26 -23.16
CA GLY A 192 10.83 -14.81 -24.47
C GLY A 192 11.57 -16.13 -24.68
N LYS A 193 10.98 -17.06 -25.46
CA LYS A 193 11.75 -18.20 -25.99
C LYS A 193 13.01 -17.61 -26.59
N SER A 194 14.14 -17.77 -25.89
CA SER A 194 15.45 -17.41 -26.43
C SER A 194 15.60 -18.31 -27.63
N SER A 195 15.35 -17.76 -28.82
CA SER A 195 15.65 -18.38 -30.09
C SER A 195 17.15 -18.57 -30.13
N GLY A 196 17.60 -19.72 -29.66
CA GLY A 196 18.80 -20.38 -30.15
C GLY A 196 18.47 -21.11 -31.44
#